data_AF-A0A1I9Q2A2-F1
#
_entry.id   AF-A0A1I9Q2A2-F1
#
_cell.length_a   1.000
_cell.length_b   1.000
_cell.length_c   1.000
_cell.angle_alpha   90.00
_cell.angle_beta   90.00
_cell.angle_gamma   90.00
#
_symmetry.space_group_name_H-M   'P 1'
#
loop_
_entity.id
_entity.type
_entity.pdbx_description
1 polymer ?
#
loop_
_entity_poly.entity_id
_entity_poly.type
_entity_poly.pdbx_seq_one_letter_code
_entity_poly.pdbx_strand_id
1 'polypeptide(L)' 'DIFSLMSQPEAFGKLKKLLVSRAKTVAPQIDVVVGLDSRGFLFGPIIALELGIPFLPVRKKGKLPGKIFTESYQLEYGE' A
#
# COMPACT_ATOMS: atom_id res chain seq x y z
N ASP A 1 8.12 10.48 -11.01
CA ASP A 1 6.90 10.82 -10.27
C ASP A 1 5.78 9.86 -10.68
N ILE A 2 4.90 9.46 -9.76
CA ILE A 2 3.82 8.51 -10.03
C ILE A 2 2.54 9.20 -10.53
N PHE A 3 2.37 10.50 -10.28
CA PHE A 3 1.13 11.21 -10.60
C PHE A 3 0.88 11.33 -12.11
N SER A 4 1.92 11.39 -12.94
CA SER A 4 1.79 11.39 -14.41
C SER A 4 1.18 10.10 -14.97
N LEU A 5 1.36 8.96 -14.26
CA LEU A 5 0.70 7.71 -14.62
C LEU A 5 -0.75 7.72 -14.12
N MET A 6 -0.98 8.23 -12.91
CA MET A 6 -2.32 8.30 -12.32
C MET A 6 -3.25 9.26 -13.06
N SER A 7 -2.71 10.31 -13.70
CA SER A 7 -3.49 11.23 -14.53
C SER A 7 -3.98 10.60 -15.85
N GLN A 8 -3.49 9.40 -16.20
CA GLN A 8 -3.89 8.65 -17.38
C GLN A 8 -4.76 7.45 -16.96
N PRO A 9 -6.10 7.53 -17.07
CA PRO A 9 -7.00 6.51 -16.53
C PRO A 9 -6.74 5.09 -17.04
N GLU A 10 -6.40 4.95 -18.32
CA GLU A 10 -6.09 3.65 -18.92
C GLU A 10 -4.81 3.04 -18.33
N ALA A 11 -3.75 3.85 -18.22
CA ALA A 11 -2.48 3.39 -17.66
C ALA A 11 -2.62 3.03 -16.18
N PHE A 12 -3.35 3.85 -15.41
CA PHE A 12 -3.62 3.57 -14.01
C PHE A 12 -4.48 2.31 -13.83
N GLY A 13 -5.49 2.12 -14.67
CA GLY A 13 -6.29 0.90 -14.70
C GLY A 13 -5.47 -0.36 -15.01
N LYS A 14 -4.53 -0.27 -15.96
CA LYS A 14 -3.59 -1.37 -16.28
C LYS A 14 -2.66 -1.67 -15.10
N LEU A 15 -2.10 -0.64 -14.47
CA LEU A 15 -1.25 -0.80 -13.29
C LEU A 15 -2.01 -1.49 -12.14
N LYS A 16 -3.24 -1.07 -11.84
CA LYS A 16 -4.10 -1.72 -10.84
C LYS A 16 -4.25 -3.22 -11.13
N LYS A 17 -4.65 -3.58 -12.36
CA LYS A 17 -4.84 -4.98 -12.77
C LYS A 17 -3.55 -5.80 -12.60
N LEU A 18 -2.42 -5.22 -13.00
CA LEU A 18 -1.10 -5.85 -12.85
C LEU A 18 -0.76 -6.12 -11.38
N LEU A 19 -0.93 -5.12 -10.50
CA LEU A 19 -0.64 -5.25 -9.08
C LEU A 19 -1.53 -6.29 -8.39
N VAL A 20 -2.84 -6.29 -8.68
CA VAL A 20 -3.79 -7.27 -8.13
C VAL A 20 -3.45 -8.69 -8.62
N SER A 21 -3.16 -8.84 -9.92
CA SER A 21 -2.74 -10.13 -10.47
C SER A 21 -1.45 -10.62 -9.80
N ARG A 22 -0.44 -9.74 -9.69
CA ARG A 22 0.84 -10.08 -9.05
C ARG A 22 0.63 -10.51 -7.60
N ALA A 23 -0.17 -9.78 -6.82
CA ALA A 23 -0.47 -10.12 -5.44
C ALA A 23 -1.00 -11.56 -5.32
N LYS A 24 -2.00 -11.93 -6.13
CA LYS A 24 -2.57 -13.29 -6.18
C LYS A 24 -1.54 -14.36 -6.56
N THR A 25 -0.53 -14.04 -7.37
CA THR A 25 0.54 -15.00 -7.72
C THR A 25 1.61 -15.15 -6.65
N VAL A 26 1.86 -14.11 -5.85
CA VAL A 26 2.91 -14.14 -4.81
C VAL A 26 2.40 -14.82 -3.55
N ALA A 27 1.12 -14.63 -3.23
CA ALA A 27 0.47 -15.21 -2.07
C ALA A 27 -0.88 -15.79 -2.49
N PRO A 28 -1.06 -17.13 -2.42
CA PRO A 28 -2.32 -17.78 -2.77
C PRO A 28 -3.51 -17.34 -1.91
N GLN A 29 -3.22 -16.95 -0.67
CA GLN A 29 -4.20 -16.42 0.28
C GLN A 29 -3.63 -15.14 0.90
N ILE A 30 -4.40 -14.05 0.78
CA ILE A 30 -4.04 -12.74 1.30
C ILE A 30 -5.16 -12.33 2.24
N ASP A 31 -4.84 -12.14 3.52
CA ASP A 31 -5.85 -11.75 4.52
C ASP A 31 -5.98 -10.24 4.67
N VAL A 32 -4.91 -9.49 4.37
CA VAL A 32 -4.85 -8.04 4.56
C VAL A 32 -3.85 -7.40 3.61
N VAL A 33 -4.15 -6.18 3.16
CA VAL A 33 -3.19 -5.31 2.47
C VAL A 33 -2.72 -4.22 3.42
N VAL A 34 -1.42 -4.03 3.52
CA VAL A 34 -0.82 -2.97 4.35
C VAL A 34 -0.20 -1.90 3.46
N GLY A 35 -0.50 -0.63 3.74
CA GLY A 35 0.09 0.51 3.04
C GLY A 35 1.01 1.31 3.96
N LEU A 36 2.16 1.74 3.43
CA LEU A 36 3.07 2.67 4.11
C LEU A 36 2.72 4.12 3.73
N ASP A 37 2.64 5.00 4.74
CA ASP A 37 2.33 6.42 4.57
C ASP A 37 3.39 7.14 3.70
N SER A 38 3.06 8.01 2.74
CA SER A 38 1.72 8.38 2.24
C SER A 38 1.40 7.78 0.89
N ARG A 39 2.40 7.61 0.02
CA ARG A 39 2.20 7.14 -1.37
C ARG A 39 1.72 5.69 -1.43
N GLY A 40 2.00 4.87 -0.42
CA GLY A 40 1.43 3.52 -0.34
C GLY A 40 -0.10 3.54 -0.24
N PHE A 41 -0.69 4.64 0.25
CA PHE A 41 -2.15 4.80 0.33
C PHE A 41 -2.81 5.11 -1.02
N LEU A 42 -2.02 5.42 -2.06
CA LEU A 42 -2.55 5.60 -3.41
C LEU A 42 -2.87 4.25 -4.09
N PHE A 43 -2.25 3.17 -3.63
CA PHE A 43 -2.37 1.84 -4.25
C PHE A 43 -2.93 0.78 -3.29
N GLY A 44 -2.57 0.83 -2.00
CA GLY A 44 -2.98 -0.18 -1.02
C GLY A 44 -4.50 -0.35 -0.93
N PRO A 45 -5.28 0.73 -0.70
CA PRO A 45 -6.74 0.65 -0.61
C PRO A 45 -7.41 0.11 -1.88
N ILE A 46 -6.94 0.51 -3.07
CA ILE A 46 -7.51 0.04 -4.34
C ILE A 46 -7.24 -1.46 -4.55
N ILE A 47 -6.07 -1.95 -4.14
CA ILE A 47 -5.75 -3.38 -4.22
C ILE A 47 -6.57 -4.16 -3.21
N ALA A 48 -6.68 -3.68 -1.97
CA ALA A 48 -7.46 -4.31 -0.92
C ALA A 48 -8.94 -4.45 -1.31
N LEU A 49 -9.50 -3.37 -1.88
CA LEU A 49 -10.87 -3.36 -2.37
C LEU A 49 -11.10 -4.39 -3.49
N GLU A 50 -10.19 -4.46 -4.47
CA GLU A 50 -10.27 -5.44 -5.57
C GLU A 50 -10.10 -6.90 -5.12
N LEU A 51 -9.37 -7.11 -4.02
CA LEU A 51 -9.19 -8.42 -3.41
C LEU A 51 -10.32 -8.78 -2.43
N GLY A 52 -11.17 -7.82 -2.05
CA GLY A 52 -12.26 -8.03 -1.08
C GLY A 52 -11.76 -8.24 0.36
N ILE A 53 -10.63 -7.62 0.73
CA ILE A 53 -9.97 -7.82 2.03
C ILE A 53 -9.67 -6.49 2.73
N PRO A 54 -9.45 -6.49 4.06
CA PRO A 54 -9.11 -5.29 4.81
C PRO A 54 -7.83 -4.59 4.30
N PHE A 55 -7.83 -3.27 4.43
CA PHE A 55 -6.65 -2.43 4.30
C PHE A 55 -6.24 -1.90 5.67
N LEU A 56 -4.95 -2.00 6.02
CA LEU A 56 -4.40 -1.43 7.25
C LEU A 56 -3.28 -0.40 6.95
N PRO A 57 -3.32 0.79 7.57
CA PRO A 57 -2.26 1.78 7.40
C PRO A 57 -1.10 1.54 8.38
N VAL A 58 0.13 1.63 7.88
CA VAL A 58 1.35 1.80 8.69
C VAL A 58 1.84 3.23 8.50
N ARG A 59 2.03 3.94 9.61
CA ARG A 59 2.30 5.38 9.61
C ARG A 59 3.51 5.73 10.46
N LYS A 60 4.08 6.89 10.17
CA LYS A 60 5.10 7.51 11.01
C LYS A 60 4.58 7.71 12.44
N LYS A 61 5.50 7.72 13.40
CA LYS A 61 5.24 7.88 14.83
C LYS A 61 4.28 9.05 15.11
N GLY A 62 3.30 8.81 15.98
CA GLY A 62 2.32 9.81 16.42
C GLY A 62 1.14 10.07 15.48
N LYS A 63 1.01 9.33 14.37
CA LYS A 63 -0.11 9.50 13.41
C LYS A 63 -1.28 8.54 13.58
N LEU A 64 -1.09 7.44 14.33
CA LEU A 64 -2.16 6.48 14.64
C LEU A 64 -2.65 6.71 16.08
N PRO A 65 -3.94 6.51 16.35
CA PRO A 65 -4.47 6.50 17.71
C PRO A 65 -4.35 5.12 18.38
N GLY A 66 -4.47 5.07 19.70
CA GLY A 66 -4.58 3.83 20.48
C GLY A 66 -3.25 3.12 20.75
N LYS A 67 -3.32 1.81 21.00
CA LYS A 67 -2.14 0.96 21.23
C LYS A 67 -1.47 0.66 19.89
N ILE A 68 -0.19 1.01 19.78
CA ILE A 68 0.56 0.95 18.53
C ILE A 68 1.83 0.12 18.73
N PHE A 69 2.11 -0.77 17.78
CA PHE A 69 3.42 -1.41 17.64
C PHE A 69 4.30 -0.53 16.76
N THR A 70 5.54 -0.33 17.18
CA THR A 70 6.50 0.53 16.47
C THR A 70 7.74 -0.27 16.17
N GLU A 71 8.26 -0.12 14.96
CA GLU A 71 9.55 -0.67 14.52
C GLU A 71 10.42 0.48 14.02
N SER A 72 11.67 0.53 14.48
CA SER A 72 12.68 1.48 13.99
C SER A 72 13.42 0.89 12.79
N TYR A 73 13.91 1.75 11.93
CA TYR A 73 14.73 1.39 10.77
C TYR A 73 15.81 2.43 10.61
N GLN A 74 16.99 2.01 10.15
CA GLN A 74 18.08 2.94 9.89
C GLN A 74 17.93 3.58 8.51
N LEU A 75 18.22 4.87 8.45
CA LEU A 75 18.31 5.64 7.22
C LEU A 75 19.78 5.78 6.82
N GLU A 76 20.01 6.19 5.57
CA GLU A 76 21.36 6.46 5.04
C GLU A 76 22.12 7.48 5.89
N TYR A 77 21.40 8.39 6.54
CA TYR A 77 21.93 9.34 7.51
C TYR A 77 21.09 9.35 8.80
N GLY A 78 21.18 8.28 9.60
CA GLY A 78 20.63 8.22 10.97
C GLY A 78 19.61 7.11 11.21
N GLU A 79 18.70 7.35 12.17
CA GLU A 79 17.49 6.57 12.48
C GLU A 79 16.23 7.40 12.27
#